data_AF-A0A947ZDJ7-F1
#
_entry.id   AF-A0A947ZDJ7-F1
#
_cell.length_a   1.000
_cell.length_b   1.000
_cell.length_c   1.000
_cell.angle_alpha   90.00
_cell.angle_beta   90.00
_cell.angle_gamma   90.00
#
_symmetry.space_group_name_H-M   'P 1'
#
loop_
_entity.id
_entity.type
_entity.pdbx_description
1 polymer ?
#
loop_
_entity_poly.entity_id
_entity_poly.type
_entity_poly.pdbx_seq_one_letter_code
_entity_poly.pdbx_strand_id
1 'polypeptide(L)'
;GCDHNRRLFDNWRFADLKTGFHRMLFVPYSSSEPSLVQFRNELDRLKTFLESTFDTTITRKKLLESIGLYNKKRALLREIAQTRLTENPPISGAEFMSLMHAVVTIPVEAAIDLLSRLAQALSHRSVDRPKDLTRLFIMGNCLEEISRVELMEDCGALVVADSICLGSRYYTTGVSRSGNLMDNLVRRYLKNISCPRMMDDYQGRMERIKHTVDQYRAEAIIMEKVEFCTMMTGESYICSHEMHKAAIPTITLTRELYGGGIGQSRTRIQAFLEKVKNRL
;
A
#
# COMPACT_ATOMS: atom_id res chain seq x y z
N GLY A 1 11.21 -6.98 -5.62
CA GLY A 1 10.35 -7.73 -4.70
C GLY A 1 11.19 -8.26 -3.55
N CYS A 2 10.74 -9.28 -2.83
CA CYS A 2 11.58 -10.06 -1.93
C CYS A 2 12.36 -11.15 -2.70
N ASP A 3 13.28 -11.84 -2.03
CA ASP A 3 14.02 -12.94 -2.64
C ASP A 3 13.11 -14.13 -3.02
N HIS A 4 12.00 -14.35 -2.28
CA HIS A 4 11.00 -15.34 -2.66
C HIS A 4 10.43 -15.08 -4.07
N ASN A 5 10.11 -13.83 -4.41
CA ASN A 5 9.62 -13.49 -5.76
C ASN A 5 10.70 -13.69 -6.84
N ARG A 6 11.99 -13.53 -6.48
CA ARG A 6 13.10 -13.79 -7.41
C ARG A 6 13.26 -15.30 -7.65
N ARG A 7 13.18 -16.12 -6.60
CA ARG A 7 13.21 -17.58 -6.71
C ARG A 7 11.97 -18.10 -7.45
N LEU A 8 10.80 -17.50 -7.24
CA LEU A 8 9.59 -17.82 -7.99
C LEU A 8 9.81 -17.61 -9.49
N PHE A 9 10.41 -16.48 -9.89
CA PHE A 9 10.75 -16.21 -11.28
C PHE A 9 11.73 -17.25 -11.86
N ASP A 10 12.76 -17.64 -11.10
CA ASP A 10 13.71 -18.67 -11.53
C ASP A 10 13.04 -20.04 -11.72
N ASN A 11 12.16 -20.43 -10.79
CA ASN A 11 11.36 -21.64 -10.91
C ASN A 11 10.42 -21.57 -12.12
N TRP A 12 9.82 -20.40 -12.38
CA TRP A 12 8.95 -20.20 -13.53
C TRP A 12 9.68 -20.40 -14.86
N ARG A 13 10.93 -19.91 -14.93
CA ARG A 13 11.82 -20.13 -16.08
C ARG A 13 12.20 -21.58 -16.24
N PHE A 14 12.55 -22.26 -15.14
CA PHE A 14 12.93 -23.67 -15.16
C PHE A 14 11.77 -24.57 -15.60
N ALA A 15 10.56 -24.29 -15.10
CA ALA A 15 9.35 -25.00 -15.46
C ALA A 15 8.81 -24.67 -16.87
N ASP A 16 9.46 -23.73 -17.58
CA ASP A 16 9.11 -23.29 -18.93
C ASP A 16 7.62 -22.93 -19.11
N LEU A 17 7.03 -22.26 -18.09
CA LEU A 17 5.62 -21.90 -18.15
C LEU A 17 5.36 -20.85 -19.24
N LYS A 18 4.49 -21.21 -20.19
CA LYS A 18 4.14 -20.38 -21.36
C LYS A 18 3.06 -19.37 -21.03
N THR A 19 3.41 -18.31 -20.29
CA THR A 19 2.48 -17.25 -19.87
C THR A 19 2.34 -16.10 -20.87
N GLY A 20 3.03 -16.14 -22.02
CA GLY A 20 3.03 -15.09 -23.06
C GLY A 20 3.81 -13.83 -22.70
N PHE A 21 3.90 -13.49 -21.42
CA PHE A 21 4.70 -12.38 -20.89
C PHE A 21 5.50 -12.86 -19.67
N HIS A 22 6.82 -12.81 -19.75
CA HIS A 22 7.70 -13.29 -18.69
C HIS A 22 8.94 -12.40 -18.55
N ARG A 23 8.90 -11.47 -17.58
CA ARG A 23 10.01 -10.54 -17.32
C ARG A 23 10.11 -10.18 -15.85
N MET A 24 11.31 -10.28 -15.28
CA MET A 24 11.62 -9.73 -13.97
C MET A 24 12.13 -8.29 -14.14
N LEU A 25 11.50 -7.36 -13.41
CA LEU A 25 12.05 -6.02 -13.20
C LEU A 25 12.83 -6.01 -11.89
N PHE A 26 14.14 -5.77 -11.97
CA PHE A 26 14.94 -5.62 -10.76
C PHE A 26 14.74 -4.22 -10.16
N VAL A 27 14.42 -4.16 -8.86
CA VAL A 27 14.21 -2.91 -8.13
C VAL A 27 15.22 -2.85 -6.97
N PRO A 28 16.16 -1.88 -6.96
CA PRO A 28 17.20 -1.77 -5.94
C PRO A 28 16.67 -1.49 -4.53
N TYR A 29 17.28 -2.09 -3.50
CA TYR A 29 16.87 -2.00 -2.08
C TYR A 29 17.26 -0.69 -1.37
N SER A 30 17.89 0.25 -2.06
CA SER A 30 18.26 1.57 -1.52
C SER A 30 17.95 2.68 -2.52
N SER A 31 17.98 3.92 -2.04
CA SER A 31 17.67 5.14 -2.78
C SER A 31 18.91 5.98 -3.14
N SER A 32 20.11 5.40 -2.98
CA SER A 32 21.39 6.02 -3.32
C SER A 32 21.52 6.31 -4.82
N GLU A 33 22.43 7.22 -5.19
CA GLU A 33 22.65 7.58 -6.60
C GLU A 33 22.98 6.37 -7.50
N PRO A 34 23.86 5.42 -7.10
CA PRO A 34 24.07 4.20 -7.88
C PRO A 34 22.78 3.37 -8.08
N SER A 35 21.92 3.30 -7.06
CA SER A 35 20.63 2.61 -7.16
C SER A 35 19.66 3.32 -8.11
N LEU A 36 19.65 4.66 -8.13
CA LEU A 36 18.84 5.43 -9.08
C LEU A 36 19.30 5.16 -10.52
N VAL A 37 20.61 5.17 -10.78
CA VAL A 37 21.19 4.85 -12.10
C VAL A 37 20.86 3.42 -12.51
N GLN A 38 21.02 2.45 -11.61
CA GLN A 38 20.70 1.06 -11.89
C GLN A 38 19.21 0.89 -12.23
N PHE A 39 18.32 1.48 -11.44
CA PHE A 39 16.90 1.37 -11.70
C PHE A 39 16.48 2.09 -12.98
N ARG A 40 17.13 3.21 -13.33
CA ARG A 40 16.93 3.88 -14.62
C ARG A 40 17.22 2.96 -15.79
N ASN A 41 18.33 2.23 -15.74
CA ASN A 41 18.74 1.26 -16.75
C ASN A 41 17.74 0.08 -16.83
N GLU A 42 17.25 -0.41 -15.68
CA GLU A 42 16.23 -1.47 -15.65
C GLU A 42 14.91 -1.02 -16.28
N LEU A 43 14.51 0.25 -16.08
CA LEU A 43 13.33 0.80 -16.75
C LEU A 43 13.53 1.00 -18.26
N ASP A 44 14.73 1.38 -18.72
CA ASP A 44 15.03 1.43 -20.16
C ASP A 44 14.97 0.04 -20.79
N ARG A 45 15.54 -0.97 -20.12
CA ARG A 45 15.46 -2.37 -20.55
C ARG A 45 14.01 -2.87 -20.60
N LEU A 46 13.18 -2.48 -19.62
CA LEU A 46 11.76 -2.80 -19.62
C LEU A 46 11.04 -2.10 -20.77
N LYS A 47 11.31 -0.81 -21.01
CA LYS A 47 10.75 -0.05 -22.13
C LYS A 47 11.03 -0.75 -23.46
N THR A 48 12.31 -1.04 -23.76
CA THR A 48 12.70 -1.72 -24.99
C THR A 48 12.02 -3.07 -25.15
N PHE A 49 11.92 -3.84 -24.06
CA PHE A 49 11.25 -5.13 -24.08
C PHE A 49 9.74 -5.03 -24.35
N LEU A 50 9.07 -4.04 -23.76
CA LEU A 50 7.65 -3.80 -24.02
C LEU A 50 7.41 -3.36 -25.47
N GLU A 51 8.25 -2.46 -25.99
CA GLU A 51 8.19 -1.99 -27.37
C GLU A 51 8.35 -3.15 -28.36
N SER A 52 9.32 -4.06 -28.14
CA SER A 52 9.53 -5.20 -29.03
C SER A 52 8.46 -6.27 -28.90
N THR A 53 7.95 -6.53 -27.69
CA THR A 53 6.97 -7.60 -27.43
C THR A 53 5.59 -7.26 -27.98
N PHE A 54 5.20 -5.99 -27.90
CA PHE A 54 3.87 -5.52 -28.29
C PHE A 54 3.87 -4.72 -29.60
N ASP A 55 4.96 -4.75 -30.35
CA ASP A 55 5.16 -4.00 -31.59
C ASP A 55 4.66 -2.55 -31.50
N THR A 56 5.19 -1.83 -30.51
CA THR A 56 4.74 -0.48 -30.17
C THR A 56 5.90 0.44 -29.85
N THR A 57 5.63 1.74 -29.81
CA THR A 57 6.61 2.76 -29.39
C THR A 57 6.06 3.54 -28.22
N ILE A 58 6.84 3.56 -27.13
CA ILE A 58 6.62 4.33 -25.91
C ILE A 58 7.32 5.69 -26.09
N THR A 59 6.62 6.61 -26.76
CA THR A 59 7.13 7.96 -26.99
C THR A 59 7.05 8.81 -25.73
N ARG A 60 7.84 9.89 -25.68
CA ARG A 60 7.77 10.88 -24.60
C ARG A 60 6.34 11.43 -24.40
N LYS A 61 5.60 11.66 -25.50
CA LYS A 61 4.21 12.15 -25.47
C LYS A 61 3.29 11.15 -24.77
N LYS A 62 3.29 9.88 -25.21
CA LYS A 62 2.48 8.82 -24.60
C LYS A 62 2.81 8.61 -23.12
N LEU A 63 4.10 8.67 -22.77
CA LEU A 63 4.54 8.56 -21.39
C LEU A 63 4.05 9.74 -20.52
N LEU A 64 4.11 10.96 -21.06
CA LEU A 64 3.61 12.16 -20.38
C LEU A 64 2.09 12.11 -20.13
N GLU A 65 1.34 11.64 -21.12
CA GLU A 65 -0.12 11.44 -21.05
C GLU A 65 -0.47 10.38 -20.00
N SER A 66 0.20 9.23 -20.04
CA SER A 66 0.03 8.15 -19.06
C SER A 66 0.35 8.61 -17.63
N ILE A 67 1.47 9.33 -17.43
CA ILE A 67 1.79 9.94 -16.12
C ILE A 67 0.66 10.88 -15.65
N GLY A 68 0.10 11.68 -16.55
CA GLY A 68 -1.04 12.55 -16.27
C GLY A 68 -2.26 11.78 -15.75
N LEU A 69 -2.64 10.70 -16.43
CA LEU A 69 -3.76 9.83 -16.05
C LEU A 69 -3.53 9.18 -14.68
N TYR A 70 -2.36 8.55 -14.47
CA TYR A 70 -2.05 7.93 -13.18
C TYR A 70 -1.95 8.95 -12.04
N ASN A 71 -1.45 10.17 -12.29
CA ASN A 71 -1.47 11.22 -11.29
C ASN A 71 -2.89 11.67 -10.94
N LYS A 72 -3.80 11.79 -11.93
CA LYS A 72 -5.21 12.11 -11.70
C LYS A 72 -5.89 11.03 -10.85
N LYS A 73 -5.69 9.75 -11.21
CA LYS A 73 -6.16 8.61 -10.40
C LYS A 73 -5.68 8.67 -8.96
N ARG A 74 -4.37 8.90 -8.75
CA ARG A 74 -3.80 9.02 -7.40
C ARG A 74 -4.33 10.23 -6.63
N ALA A 75 -4.62 11.34 -7.31
CA ALA A 75 -5.23 12.51 -6.69
C ALA A 75 -6.65 12.22 -6.19
N LEU A 76 -7.50 11.59 -7.01
CA LEU A 76 -8.84 11.18 -6.62
C LEU A 76 -8.81 10.18 -5.45
N LEU A 77 -7.86 9.23 -5.46
CA LEU A 77 -7.68 8.31 -4.34
C LEU A 77 -7.27 9.04 -3.04
N ARG A 78 -6.43 10.08 -3.12
CA ARG A 78 -6.09 10.92 -1.96
C ARG A 78 -7.31 11.67 -1.44
N GLU A 79 -8.11 12.25 -2.32
CA GLU A 79 -9.35 12.96 -1.96
C GLU A 79 -10.32 12.03 -1.23
N ILE A 80 -10.57 10.83 -1.78
CA ILE A 80 -11.42 9.82 -1.14
C ILE A 80 -10.81 9.37 0.20
N ALA A 81 -9.49 9.13 0.27
CA ALA A 81 -8.83 8.76 1.51
C ALA A 81 -8.96 9.84 2.59
N GLN A 82 -8.90 11.12 2.22
CA GLN A 82 -9.06 12.25 3.16
C GLN A 82 -10.45 12.31 3.79
N THR A 83 -11.49 11.75 3.16
CA THR A 83 -12.82 11.65 3.80
C THR A 83 -12.78 10.81 5.09
N ARG A 84 -11.79 9.94 5.25
CA ARG A 84 -11.57 9.12 6.46
C ARG A 84 -10.98 9.89 7.64
N LEU A 85 -10.60 11.16 7.44
CA LEU A 85 -10.21 12.08 8.52
C LEU A 85 -11.40 12.50 9.36
N THR A 86 -12.63 12.40 8.85
CA THR A 86 -13.85 12.76 9.58
C THR A 86 -14.10 11.82 10.75
N GLU A 87 -14.93 12.26 11.71
CA GLU A 87 -15.32 11.43 12.86
C GLU A 87 -16.06 10.18 12.42
N ASN A 88 -17.01 10.33 11.49
CA ASN A 88 -17.77 9.26 10.86
C ASN A 88 -17.47 9.19 9.36
N PRO A 89 -16.37 8.53 8.95
CA PRO A 89 -16.02 8.33 7.55
C PRO A 89 -17.17 7.74 6.73
N PRO A 90 -17.47 8.31 5.55
CA PRO A 90 -18.53 7.81 4.68
C PRO A 90 -18.18 6.48 4.00
N ILE A 91 -16.92 6.05 4.13
CA ILE A 91 -16.39 4.79 3.60
C ILE A 91 -15.65 4.03 4.71
N SER A 92 -15.92 2.75 4.87
CA SER A 92 -15.19 1.89 5.81
C SER A 92 -13.80 1.52 5.27
N GLY A 93 -12.94 0.95 6.11
CA GLY A 93 -11.65 0.43 5.65
C GLY A 93 -11.80 -0.72 4.68
N ALA A 94 -12.77 -1.61 4.90
CA ALA A 94 -13.05 -2.74 4.02
C ALA A 94 -13.58 -2.27 2.64
N GLU A 95 -14.49 -1.30 2.63
CA GLU A 95 -14.97 -0.66 1.39
C GLU A 95 -13.81 0.03 0.65
N PHE A 96 -12.91 0.72 1.38
CA PHE A 96 -11.75 1.38 0.77
C PHE A 96 -10.75 0.37 0.18
N MET A 97 -10.51 -0.76 0.84
CA MET A 97 -9.67 -1.85 0.30
C MET A 97 -10.30 -2.46 -0.96
N SER A 98 -11.62 -2.68 -0.94
CA SER A 98 -12.38 -3.16 -2.09
C SER A 98 -12.28 -2.20 -3.28
N LEU A 99 -12.40 -0.90 -3.02
CA LEU A 99 -12.17 0.15 -4.02
C LEU A 99 -10.76 0.05 -4.60
N MET A 100 -9.74 -0.05 -3.76
CA MET A 100 -8.35 -0.17 -4.21
C MET A 100 -8.15 -1.36 -5.14
N HIS A 101 -8.75 -2.51 -4.83
CA HIS A 101 -8.70 -3.71 -5.66
C HIS A 101 -9.36 -3.50 -7.03
N ALA A 102 -10.54 -2.90 -7.06
CA ALA A 102 -11.23 -2.60 -8.30
C ALA A 102 -10.40 -1.65 -9.18
N VAL A 103 -9.88 -0.56 -8.61
CA VAL A 103 -9.22 0.45 -9.43
C VAL A 103 -7.84 0.05 -9.92
N VAL A 104 -7.14 -0.88 -9.25
CA VAL A 104 -5.81 -1.36 -9.74
C VAL A 104 -5.91 -2.42 -10.84
N THR A 105 -7.10 -2.99 -11.07
CA THR A 105 -7.31 -4.09 -12.04
C THR A 105 -7.99 -3.66 -13.34
N ILE A 106 -8.52 -2.43 -13.41
CA ILE A 106 -9.17 -1.87 -14.61
C ILE A 106 -8.30 -0.81 -15.30
N PRO A 107 -8.58 -0.47 -16.59
CA PRO A 107 -7.93 0.63 -17.29
C PRO A 107 -7.99 1.95 -16.51
N VAL A 108 -6.95 2.78 -16.62
CA VAL A 108 -6.79 3.97 -15.78
C VAL A 108 -7.91 5.00 -16.00
N GLU A 109 -8.45 5.11 -17.21
CA GLU A 109 -9.56 5.97 -17.57
C GLU A 109 -10.86 5.52 -16.89
N ALA A 110 -11.14 4.21 -16.91
CA ALA A 110 -12.29 3.63 -16.21
C ALA A 110 -12.16 3.78 -14.68
N ALA A 111 -10.94 3.62 -14.15
CA ALA A 111 -10.66 3.89 -12.74
C ALA A 111 -10.89 5.37 -12.39
N ILE A 112 -10.48 6.31 -13.23
CA ILE A 112 -10.72 7.75 -13.01
C ILE A 112 -12.23 8.03 -12.99
N ASP A 113 -12.99 7.51 -13.96
CA ASP A 113 -14.45 7.68 -13.99
C ASP A 113 -15.12 7.13 -12.73
N LEU A 114 -14.80 5.89 -12.36
CA LEU A 114 -15.33 5.26 -11.14
C LEU A 114 -15.00 6.08 -9.91
N LEU A 115 -13.74 6.52 -9.76
CA LEU A 115 -13.30 7.32 -8.62
C LEU A 115 -13.98 8.69 -8.57
N SER A 116 -14.18 9.35 -9.71
CA SER A 116 -14.89 10.63 -9.77
C SER A 116 -16.35 10.49 -9.36
N ARG A 117 -17.06 9.47 -9.85
CA ARG A 117 -18.44 9.17 -9.44
C ARG A 117 -18.52 8.80 -7.96
N LEU A 118 -17.57 8.02 -7.45
CA LEU A 118 -17.53 7.64 -6.04
C LEU A 118 -17.25 8.85 -5.14
N ALA A 119 -16.31 9.73 -5.50
CA ALA A 119 -16.02 10.95 -4.74
C ALA A 119 -17.28 11.82 -4.61
N GLN A 120 -18.04 11.98 -5.69
CA GLN A 120 -19.33 12.67 -5.66
C GLN A 120 -20.37 11.94 -4.80
N ALA A 121 -20.47 10.61 -4.88
CA ALA A 121 -21.41 9.85 -4.06
C ALA A 121 -21.08 9.97 -2.56
N LEU A 122 -19.79 9.95 -2.21
CA LEU A 122 -19.32 10.04 -0.83
C LEU A 122 -19.54 11.42 -0.20
N SER A 123 -19.58 12.51 -0.99
CA SER A 123 -19.88 13.85 -0.45
C SER A 123 -21.33 13.97 0.06
N HIS A 124 -22.22 13.10 -0.39
CA HIS A 124 -23.62 13.04 0.02
C HIS A 124 -23.93 11.85 0.94
N ARG A 125 -22.98 10.94 1.16
CA ARG A 125 -23.15 9.77 2.03
C ARG A 125 -22.86 10.16 3.47
N SER A 126 -23.83 9.95 4.35
CA SER A 126 -23.62 9.98 5.80
C SER A 126 -23.82 8.59 6.37
N VAL A 127 -22.97 8.21 7.31
CA VAL A 127 -23.03 6.91 7.99
C VAL A 127 -22.96 7.20 9.47
N ASP A 128 -23.97 6.75 10.22
CA ASP A 128 -23.88 6.76 11.68
C ASP A 128 -23.08 5.55 12.14
N ARG A 129 -22.12 5.77 13.03
CA ARG A 129 -21.21 4.73 13.54
C ARG A 129 -21.23 4.74 15.06
N PRO A 130 -21.06 3.57 15.72
CA PRO A 130 -20.88 3.54 17.16
C PRO A 130 -19.73 4.46 17.59
N LYS A 131 -19.95 5.23 18.66
CA LYS A 131 -18.98 6.22 19.16
C LYS A 131 -17.76 5.59 19.83
N ASP A 132 -17.82 4.31 20.16
CA ASP A 132 -16.79 3.57 20.89
C ASP A 132 -15.88 2.75 19.96
N LEU A 133 -15.95 2.95 18.63
CA LEU A 133 -15.05 2.28 17.70
C LEU A 133 -13.62 2.81 17.85
N THR A 134 -12.66 1.90 18.03
CA THR A 134 -11.24 2.26 18.05
C THR A 134 -10.74 2.57 16.64
N ARG A 135 -10.25 3.78 16.41
CA ARG A 135 -9.67 4.20 15.14
C ARG A 135 -8.35 3.49 14.90
N LEU A 136 -8.29 2.66 13.87
CA LEU A 136 -7.20 1.73 13.62
C LEU A 136 -6.37 2.12 12.40
N PHE A 137 -5.05 2.09 12.56
CA PHE A 137 -4.10 2.09 11.47
C PHE A 137 -3.67 0.64 11.17
N ILE A 138 -3.69 0.23 9.90
CA ILE A 138 -3.20 -1.09 9.50
C ILE A 138 -1.88 -1.00 8.72
N MET A 139 -0.98 -1.92 8.97
CA MET A 139 0.31 -2.02 8.28
C MET A 139 0.56 -3.45 7.86
N GLY A 140 1.20 -3.67 6.71
CA GLY A 140 1.59 -5.03 6.36
C GLY A 140 2.18 -5.23 4.98
N ASN A 141 2.35 -6.51 4.66
CA ASN A 141 2.69 -7.01 3.34
C ASN A 141 1.60 -7.96 2.82
N CYS A 142 1.35 -7.91 1.51
CA CYS A 142 0.42 -8.82 0.83
C CYS A 142 -0.99 -8.88 1.48
N LEU A 143 -1.38 -7.85 2.24
CA LEU A 143 -2.69 -7.75 2.87
C LEU A 143 -3.68 -7.32 1.79
N GLU A 144 -4.41 -8.30 1.27
CA GLU A 144 -5.32 -8.19 0.12
C GLU A 144 -6.69 -8.81 0.46
N GLU A 145 -6.79 -9.50 1.60
CA GLU A 145 -8.01 -10.12 2.05
C GLU A 145 -8.93 -9.06 2.69
N ILE A 146 -9.97 -8.63 1.96
CA ILE A 146 -10.99 -7.69 2.47
C ILE A 146 -11.57 -8.19 3.79
N SER A 147 -11.80 -9.49 3.91
CA SER A 147 -12.31 -10.16 5.11
C SER A 147 -11.42 -9.99 6.35
N ARG A 148 -10.13 -9.69 6.19
CA ARG A 148 -9.25 -9.35 7.33
C ARG A 148 -9.56 -7.97 7.87
N VAL A 149 -9.85 -7.01 7.00
CA VAL A 149 -10.26 -5.67 7.42
C VAL A 149 -11.66 -5.71 8.03
N GLU A 150 -12.58 -6.45 7.42
CA GLU A 150 -13.92 -6.70 7.99
C GLU A 150 -13.83 -7.33 9.37
N LEU A 151 -12.96 -8.34 9.56
CA LEU A 151 -12.73 -8.94 10.88
C LEU A 151 -12.28 -7.91 11.92
N MET A 152 -11.40 -6.97 11.55
CA MET A 152 -10.96 -5.91 12.46
C MET A 152 -12.13 -4.96 12.79
N GLU A 153 -12.91 -4.57 11.79
CA GLU A 153 -14.09 -3.70 11.97
C GLU A 153 -15.17 -4.38 12.82
N ASP A 154 -15.45 -5.66 12.60
CA ASP A 154 -16.35 -6.50 13.40
C ASP A 154 -15.93 -6.63 14.86
N CYS A 155 -14.63 -6.48 15.16
CA CYS A 155 -14.12 -6.52 16.54
C CYS A 155 -14.26 -5.17 17.26
N GLY A 156 -14.89 -4.16 16.65
CA GLY A 156 -15.10 -2.84 17.25
C GLY A 156 -14.01 -1.83 16.88
N ALA A 157 -13.35 -2.01 15.75
CA ALA A 157 -12.44 -1.01 15.19
C ALA A 157 -13.06 -0.27 14.00
N LEU A 158 -12.46 0.85 13.62
CA LEU A 158 -12.70 1.52 12.36
C LEU A 158 -11.35 1.74 11.68
N VAL A 159 -11.11 1.12 10.53
CA VAL A 159 -9.81 1.25 9.85
C VAL A 159 -9.75 2.58 9.10
N VAL A 160 -8.97 3.53 9.62
CA VAL A 160 -8.94 4.94 9.16
C VAL A 160 -7.68 5.30 8.38
N ALA A 161 -6.60 4.53 8.53
CA ALA A 161 -5.37 4.71 7.77
C ALA A 161 -4.67 3.38 7.51
N ASP A 162 -3.75 3.38 6.55
CA ASP A 162 -2.99 2.19 6.20
C ASP A 162 -1.55 2.49 5.74
N SER A 163 -0.68 1.48 5.82
CA SER A 163 0.60 1.40 5.11
C SER A 163 0.72 0.01 4.48
N ILE A 164 0.01 -0.18 3.36
CA ILE A 164 0.03 -1.42 2.57
C ILE A 164 0.22 -1.15 1.07
N CYS A 165 0.61 -2.18 0.32
CA CYS A 165 0.96 -2.04 -1.11
C CYS A 165 -0.23 -1.62 -1.98
N LEU A 166 -1.41 -2.21 -1.74
CA LEU A 166 -2.68 -1.86 -2.39
C LEU A 166 -3.48 -0.84 -1.56
N GLY A 167 -2.79 0.10 -0.92
CA GLY A 167 -3.38 1.18 -0.13
C GLY A 167 -2.59 2.47 -0.31
N SER A 168 -2.30 3.17 0.77
CA SER A 168 -1.61 4.47 0.80
C SER A 168 -0.33 4.49 -0.02
N ARG A 169 0.49 3.44 0.03
CA ARG A 169 1.75 3.35 -0.74
C ARG A 169 1.53 3.50 -2.25
N TYR A 170 0.36 3.17 -2.77
CA TYR A 170 0.01 3.33 -4.17
C TYR A 170 -0.25 4.80 -4.56
N TYR A 171 -0.97 5.55 -3.73
CA TYR A 171 -1.56 6.83 -4.13
C TYR A 171 -0.99 8.08 -3.46
N THR A 172 -0.25 7.96 -2.35
CA THR A 172 0.18 9.12 -1.55
C THR A 172 0.99 10.15 -2.35
N THR A 173 1.83 9.70 -3.28
CA THR A 173 2.71 10.58 -4.06
C THR A 173 2.40 10.50 -5.56
N GLY A 174 2.79 11.52 -6.33
CA GLY A 174 2.69 11.55 -7.79
C GLY A 174 4.03 11.37 -8.51
N VAL A 175 4.04 11.59 -9.81
CA VAL A 175 5.25 11.68 -10.67
C VAL A 175 5.29 13.08 -11.28
N SER A 176 6.44 13.76 -11.27
CA SER A 176 6.57 15.05 -11.96
C SER A 176 6.40 14.91 -13.48
N ARG A 177 5.72 15.88 -14.10
CA ARG A 177 5.47 15.97 -15.54
C ARG A 177 6.50 16.82 -16.29
N SER A 178 7.43 17.45 -15.57
CA SER A 178 8.50 18.28 -16.12
C SER A 178 9.84 17.54 -16.17
N GLY A 179 10.75 17.99 -17.03
CA GLY A 179 12.09 17.40 -17.15
C GLY A 179 12.08 15.98 -17.74
N ASN A 180 12.98 15.14 -17.23
CA ASN A 180 13.12 13.75 -17.65
C ASN A 180 12.08 12.86 -16.92
N LEU A 181 11.10 12.38 -17.69
CA LEU A 181 9.98 11.59 -17.19
C LEU A 181 10.40 10.24 -16.60
N MET A 182 11.45 9.63 -17.16
CA MET A 182 11.91 8.35 -16.66
C MET A 182 12.65 8.50 -15.34
N ASP A 183 13.46 9.54 -15.19
CA ASP A 183 14.11 9.83 -13.92
C ASP A 183 13.08 10.17 -12.84
N ASN A 184 11.96 10.81 -13.22
CA ASN A 184 10.85 11.07 -12.31
C ASN A 184 10.16 9.78 -11.86
N LEU A 185 10.02 8.78 -12.74
CA LEU A 185 9.53 7.46 -12.36
C LEU A 185 10.49 6.78 -11.39
N VAL A 186 11.79 6.79 -11.69
CA VAL A 186 12.84 6.26 -10.80
C VAL A 186 12.74 6.87 -9.40
N ARG A 187 12.71 8.20 -9.32
CA ARG A 187 12.57 8.94 -8.05
C ARG A 187 11.30 8.55 -7.31
N ARG A 188 10.16 8.46 -8.00
CA ARG A 188 8.90 8.02 -7.37
C ARG A 188 9.07 6.67 -6.69
N TYR A 189 9.56 5.66 -7.41
CA TYR A 189 9.55 4.29 -6.92
C TYR A 189 10.62 4.00 -5.86
N LEU A 190 11.75 4.72 -5.87
CA LEU A 190 12.82 4.51 -4.89
C LEU A 190 12.79 5.50 -3.71
N LYS A 191 12.33 6.74 -3.89
CA LYS A 191 12.37 7.77 -2.81
C LYS A 191 11.00 8.05 -2.20
N ASN A 192 9.91 7.95 -2.97
CA ASN A 192 8.63 8.51 -2.57
C ASN A 192 7.60 7.47 -2.10
N ILE A 193 7.95 6.17 -2.13
CA ILE A 193 7.09 5.08 -1.66
C ILE A 193 7.67 4.52 -0.36
N SER A 194 6.87 4.60 0.70
CA SER A 194 7.19 4.16 2.06
C SER A 194 7.15 2.63 2.21
N CYS A 195 8.03 1.91 1.50
CA CYS A 195 8.07 0.44 1.48
C CYS A 195 9.23 -0.09 2.33
N PRO A 196 9.01 -1.11 3.20
CA PRO A 196 10.08 -1.76 3.98
C PRO A 196 11.22 -2.35 3.15
N ARG A 197 11.01 -2.53 1.84
CA ARG A 197 12.03 -2.95 0.89
C ARG A 197 13.17 -1.91 0.73
N MET A 198 12.90 -0.63 1.01
CA MET A 198 13.91 0.43 0.98
C MET A 198 14.65 0.46 2.32
N MET A 199 15.77 -0.25 2.43
CA MET A 199 16.41 -0.49 3.73
C MET A 199 17.06 0.75 4.35
N ASP A 200 17.31 1.79 3.53
CA ASP A 200 17.99 3.03 3.91
C ASP A 200 17.05 4.14 4.43
N ASP A 201 15.73 3.95 4.38
CA ASP A 201 14.74 4.97 4.80
C ASP A 201 13.89 4.52 6.01
N TYR A 202 14.44 3.75 6.95
CA TYR A 202 13.62 3.27 8.07
C TYR A 202 13.14 4.41 8.97
N GLN A 203 13.96 5.44 9.23
CA GLN A 203 13.60 6.58 10.06
C GLN A 203 12.45 7.38 9.43
N GLY A 204 12.59 7.76 8.15
CA GLY A 204 11.55 8.50 7.43
C GLY A 204 10.24 7.71 7.31
N ARG A 205 10.30 6.37 7.22
CA ARG A 205 9.09 5.53 7.31
C ARG A 205 8.41 5.62 8.67
N MET A 206 9.17 5.54 9.77
CA MET A 206 8.60 5.60 11.11
C MET A 206 8.00 6.98 11.40
N GLU A 207 8.65 8.06 10.97
CA GLU A 207 8.11 9.42 11.05
C GLU A 207 6.81 9.56 10.26
N ARG A 208 6.76 9.01 9.05
CA ARG A 208 5.53 9.02 8.23
C ARG A 208 4.40 8.24 8.88
N ILE A 209 4.69 7.11 9.53
CA ILE A 209 3.69 6.36 10.31
C ILE A 209 3.18 7.22 11.47
N LYS A 210 4.06 7.79 12.29
CA LYS A 210 3.68 8.67 13.42
C LYS A 210 2.81 9.84 12.94
N HIS A 211 3.22 10.50 11.85
CA HIS A 211 2.46 11.60 11.26
C HIS A 211 1.07 11.15 10.76
N THR A 212 0.98 9.97 10.14
CA THR A 212 -0.31 9.47 9.66
C THR A 212 -1.22 9.03 10.80
N VAL A 213 -0.65 8.44 11.87
CA VAL A 213 -1.39 8.11 13.09
C VAL A 213 -2.02 9.35 13.69
N ASP A 214 -1.25 10.43 13.85
CA ASP A 214 -1.73 11.71 14.33
C ASP A 214 -2.80 12.31 13.40
N GLN A 215 -2.48 12.43 12.11
CA GLN A 215 -3.37 13.02 11.11
C GLN A 215 -4.75 12.32 11.05
N TYR A 216 -4.79 10.99 11.11
CA TYR A 216 -6.03 10.22 11.06
C TYR A 216 -6.62 9.91 12.43
N ARG A 217 -6.04 10.45 13.51
CA ARG A 217 -6.45 10.20 14.89
C ARG A 217 -6.56 8.69 15.16
N ALA A 218 -5.58 7.92 14.67
CA ALA A 218 -5.54 6.48 14.91
C ALA A 218 -5.07 6.25 16.36
N GLU A 219 -5.79 5.39 17.07
CA GLU A 219 -5.54 5.07 18.46
C GLU A 219 -4.63 3.85 18.62
N ALA A 220 -4.50 3.04 17.58
CA ALA A 220 -3.70 1.83 17.60
C ALA A 220 -3.20 1.42 16.20
N ILE A 221 -2.18 0.57 16.17
CA ILE A 221 -1.64 -0.03 14.95
C ILE A 221 -1.73 -1.56 15.01
N ILE A 222 -2.36 -2.17 14.00
CA ILE A 222 -2.25 -3.61 13.74
C ILE A 222 -1.28 -3.83 12.56
N MET A 223 -0.21 -4.59 12.82
CA MET A 223 0.76 -5.01 11.82
C MET A 223 0.49 -6.45 11.40
N GLU A 224 0.01 -6.66 10.18
CA GLU A 224 -0.17 -7.97 9.56
C GLU A 224 1.09 -8.37 8.80
N LYS A 225 1.67 -9.50 9.17
CA LYS A 225 2.81 -10.08 8.45
C LYS A 225 2.49 -11.49 7.97
N VAL A 226 2.82 -11.75 6.71
CA VAL A 226 2.81 -13.13 6.20
C VAL A 226 3.97 -13.90 6.82
N GLU A 227 3.75 -15.18 7.12
CA GLU A 227 4.78 -16.10 7.56
C GLU A 227 5.96 -16.13 6.58
N PHE A 228 7.17 -16.31 7.12
CA PHE A 228 8.44 -16.26 6.39
C PHE A 228 8.75 -14.93 5.66
N CYS A 229 7.96 -13.87 5.88
CA CYS A 229 8.33 -12.54 5.40
C CYS A 229 9.43 -11.91 6.27
N THR A 230 10.67 -11.99 5.80
CA THR A 230 11.84 -11.40 6.49
C THR A 230 11.76 -9.88 6.58
N MET A 231 11.34 -9.21 5.49
CA MET A 231 11.22 -7.74 5.46
C MET A 231 10.19 -7.22 6.45
N MET A 232 8.97 -7.78 6.48
CA MET A 232 7.97 -7.34 7.47
C MET A 232 8.34 -7.76 8.89
N THR A 233 9.09 -8.85 9.07
CA THR A 233 9.58 -9.21 10.40
C THR A 233 10.49 -8.13 10.96
N GLY A 234 11.51 -7.70 10.21
CA GLY A 234 12.39 -6.61 10.63
C GLY A 234 11.64 -5.28 10.82
N GLU A 235 10.76 -4.94 9.87
CA GLU A 235 9.97 -3.71 9.95
C GLU A 235 9.02 -3.70 11.15
N SER A 236 8.33 -4.81 11.44
CA SER A 236 7.41 -4.90 12.58
C SER A 236 8.13 -4.74 13.92
N TYR A 237 9.37 -5.25 14.03
CA TYR A 237 10.20 -5.07 15.22
C TYR A 237 10.57 -3.59 15.42
N ILE A 238 11.08 -2.94 14.37
CA ILE A 238 11.46 -1.51 14.41
C ILE A 238 10.23 -0.66 14.72
N CYS A 239 9.11 -0.90 14.04
CA CYS A 239 7.86 -0.18 14.24
C CYS A 239 7.33 -0.37 15.68
N SER A 240 7.31 -1.60 16.20
CA SER A 240 6.89 -1.86 17.58
C SER A 240 7.71 -1.06 18.59
N HIS A 241 9.03 -1.02 18.41
CA HIS A 241 9.94 -0.25 19.27
C HIS A 241 9.69 1.26 19.19
N GLU A 242 9.58 1.80 17.97
CA GLU A 242 9.38 3.23 17.74
C GLU A 242 8.00 3.74 18.16
N MET A 243 6.96 2.92 17.99
CA MET A 243 5.62 3.26 18.44
C MET A 243 5.48 3.14 19.95
N HIS A 244 6.16 2.18 20.59
CA HIS A 244 6.22 2.09 22.04
C HIS A 244 6.80 3.36 22.67
N LYS A 245 7.90 3.90 22.13
CA LYS A 245 8.47 5.18 22.57
C LYS A 245 7.50 6.35 22.40
N ALA A 246 6.65 6.30 21.38
CA ALA A 246 5.63 7.31 21.10
C ALA A 246 4.30 7.04 21.85
N ALA A 247 4.26 6.06 22.76
CA ALA A 247 3.07 5.62 23.49
C ALA A 247 1.91 5.14 22.58
N ILE A 248 2.17 4.83 21.32
CA ILE A 248 1.17 4.32 20.37
C ILE A 248 1.03 2.79 20.55
N PRO A 249 -0.14 2.26 20.93
CA PRO A 249 -0.38 0.83 21.06
C PRO A 249 -0.21 0.10 19.73
N THR A 250 0.53 -1.01 19.74
CA THR A 250 0.71 -1.85 18.55
C THR A 250 0.60 -3.34 18.86
N ILE A 251 0.21 -4.12 17.86
CA ILE A 251 0.30 -5.59 17.87
C ILE A 251 0.74 -6.09 16.50
N THR A 252 1.56 -7.15 16.48
CA THR A 252 1.90 -7.88 15.25
C THR A 252 1.15 -9.21 15.18
N LEU A 253 0.45 -9.43 14.08
CA LEU A 253 -0.25 -10.66 13.76
C LEU A 253 0.50 -11.37 12.62
N THR A 254 0.90 -12.62 12.86
CA THR A 254 1.45 -13.49 11.82
C THR A 254 0.33 -14.28 11.19
N ARG A 255 0.32 -14.39 9.86
CA ARG A 255 -0.69 -15.12 9.10
C ARG A 255 -0.08 -15.90 7.95
N GLU A 256 -0.82 -16.88 7.46
CA GLU A 256 -0.55 -17.53 6.18
C GLU A 256 -1.12 -16.68 5.02
N LEU A 257 -0.63 -16.93 3.80
CA LEU A 257 -1.23 -16.42 2.56
C LEU A 257 -2.43 -17.32 2.23
N TYR A 258 -3.64 -16.74 2.14
CA TYR A 258 -4.85 -17.45 1.71
C TYR A 258 -5.27 -18.67 2.57
N GLY A 259 -5.27 -18.52 3.90
CA GLY A 259 -5.78 -19.56 4.81
C GLY A 259 -5.60 -19.25 6.29
N GLY A 260 -6.26 -20.05 7.13
CA GLY A 260 -5.92 -20.28 8.54
C GLY A 260 -6.20 -19.16 9.55
N GLY A 261 -6.40 -19.57 10.81
CA GLY A 261 -6.20 -18.70 11.98
C GLY A 261 -7.22 -17.58 12.22
N ILE A 262 -8.35 -17.50 11.51
CA ILE A 262 -9.35 -16.42 11.70
C ILE A 262 -9.85 -16.36 13.15
N GLY A 263 -10.17 -17.50 13.77
CA GLY A 263 -10.60 -17.55 15.16
C GLY A 263 -9.53 -17.04 16.13
N GLN A 264 -8.28 -17.44 15.92
CA GLN A 264 -7.15 -16.97 16.72
C GLN A 264 -6.91 -15.47 16.53
N SER A 265 -6.97 -14.97 15.29
CA SER A 265 -6.87 -13.55 14.97
C SER A 265 -7.98 -12.76 15.66
N ARG A 266 -9.23 -13.23 15.62
CA ARG A 266 -10.37 -12.58 16.27
C ARG A 266 -10.12 -12.34 17.76
N THR A 267 -9.79 -13.40 18.51
CA THR A 267 -9.54 -13.30 19.96
C THR A 267 -8.39 -12.35 20.27
N ARG A 268 -7.30 -12.39 19.49
CA ARG A 268 -6.15 -11.50 19.69
C ARG A 268 -6.48 -10.04 19.37
N ILE A 269 -7.28 -9.79 18.33
CA ILE A 269 -7.74 -8.44 17.97
C ILE A 269 -8.65 -7.90 19.07
N GLN A 270 -9.66 -8.66 19.51
CA GLN A 270 -10.57 -8.25 20.57
C GLN A 270 -9.83 -7.88 21.85
N ALA A 271 -8.96 -8.77 22.35
CA ALA A 271 -8.16 -8.51 23.55
C ALA A 271 -7.25 -7.29 23.40
N PHE A 272 -6.70 -7.06 22.19
CA PHE A 272 -5.89 -5.88 21.91
C PHE A 272 -6.74 -4.59 21.94
N LEU A 273 -7.89 -4.58 21.28
CA LEU A 273 -8.79 -3.42 21.25
C LEU A 273 -9.36 -3.11 22.64
N GLU A 274 -9.73 -4.12 23.43
CA GLU A 274 -10.13 -3.93 24.84
C GLU A 274 -9.01 -3.26 25.66
N LYS A 275 -7.77 -3.72 25.48
CA LYS A 275 -6.60 -3.10 26.14
C LYS A 275 -6.39 -1.65 25.70
N VAL A 276 -6.64 -1.32 24.43
CA VAL A 276 -6.54 0.05 23.93
C VAL A 276 -7.62 0.94 24.53
N LYS A 277 -8.88 0.47 24.58
CA LYS A 277 -9.99 1.21 25.20
C LYS A 277 -9.74 1.51 26.68
N ASN A 278 -9.15 0.56 27.42
CA ASN A 278 -8.85 0.69 28.85
C ASN A 278 -7.60 1.55 29.17
N ARG A 279 -6.93 2.15 28.17
CA ARG A 279 -5.79 3.07 28.38
C ARG A 279 -6.21 4.52 28.58
N LEU A 280 -7.45 4.86 28.26
CA LEU A 280 -8.07 6.17 28.51
C LEU A 280 -8.58 6.24 29.95
#